data_AF-A0A7C1Y4W5-F1
#
_entry.id   AF-A0A7C1Y4W5-F1
#
_cell.length_a   1.000
_cell.length_b   1.000
_cell.length_c   1.000
_cell.angle_alpha   90.00
_cell.angle_beta   90.00
_cell.angle_gamma   90.00
#
_symmetry.space_group_name_H-M   'P 1'
#
loop_
_entity.id
_entity.type
_entity.pdbx_description
1 polymer ?
#
loop_
_entity_poly.entity_id
_entity_poly.type
_entity_poly.pdbx_seq_one_letter_code
_entity_poly.pdbx_strand_id
1 'polypeptide(L)'
;MRSQIVLGICISLLVAGSSSAATRTFTGAVDQFWSNPANWDAIPGPDDKVRVRSEKPCIIDYDAGVINQYVGEGSTVGHLILVDGAQLSVRTWNIIGYNGGEADNRHTIEVLGGVLNGGHPDYSHQGRTNIGRQGYGHLIIDYDGQVNMLYQDMNVGYDNGGDGIVEIRGGVLNLGPQTINLATHANGTAKLDFSGGVMTQAYSDERLASINSHIDAGTITAYGKITASYGAGEVIVEQVGDTLVVKGLHPFKPVPEDGGDVVPGSTTLEWTVDAGTLVDVWFGTKADLSDFAKIVDKKAVTSTTVTTVAKQRYFWAVDTYLPGEANPEIGIVFDFTADNQPPVADVGDDVTTWLDNGSADVALAGTVIDADPTTTVWTVVSQPDDPNSPDAVIADSAALNTSITMSAVGEYVLQLQADDGEYQGSDTLTINVFIDNCEAAKSLPDWAPIPGDINLDCVVDQLDMDILTENWLKCNALGCTDPTHIH
;
A
#
# COMPACT_ATOMS: atom_id res chain seq x y z
N MET A 1 18.15 50.08 -56.56
CA MET A 1 17.80 49.06 -55.56
C MET A 1 18.26 49.56 -54.19
N ARG A 2 17.34 50.00 -53.35
CA ARG A 2 17.58 50.29 -51.93
C ARG A 2 16.63 49.37 -51.16
N SER A 3 17.16 48.34 -50.53
CA SER A 3 16.40 47.44 -49.67
C SER A 3 16.51 47.97 -48.24
N GLN A 4 15.38 48.35 -47.65
CA GLN A 4 15.27 48.67 -46.24
C GLN A 4 15.00 47.38 -45.47
N ILE A 5 15.84 47.10 -44.47
CA ILE A 5 15.64 46.02 -43.51
C ILE A 5 14.67 46.54 -42.44
N VAL A 6 13.53 45.87 -42.28
CA VAL A 6 12.62 46.07 -41.15
C VAL A 6 12.81 44.86 -40.23
N LEU A 7 13.40 45.11 -39.06
CA LEU A 7 13.51 44.13 -37.97
C LEU A 7 12.21 44.19 -37.16
N GLY A 8 11.34 43.18 -37.33
CA GLY A 8 10.15 43.01 -36.49
C GLY A 8 10.48 42.17 -35.27
N ILE A 9 10.66 42.79 -34.11
CA ILE A 9 10.77 42.11 -32.82
C ILE A 9 9.35 41.70 -32.39
N CYS A 10 9.02 40.42 -32.50
CA CYS A 10 7.85 39.85 -31.81
C CYS A 10 8.21 39.60 -30.35
N ILE A 11 7.74 40.49 -29.46
CA ILE A 11 7.71 40.21 -28.02
C ILE A 11 6.48 39.35 -27.78
N SER A 12 6.66 38.03 -27.70
CA SER A 12 5.68 37.13 -27.12
C SER A 12 5.64 37.41 -25.61
N LEU A 13 4.70 38.27 -25.19
CA LEU A 13 4.30 38.35 -23.77
C LEU A 13 3.66 37.01 -23.40
N LEU A 14 4.47 36.07 -22.91
CA LEU A 14 4.02 35.01 -22.03
C LEU A 14 3.58 35.66 -20.72
N VAL A 15 2.32 36.09 -20.67
CA VAL A 15 1.64 36.33 -19.41
C VAL A 15 1.48 34.95 -18.78
N ALA A 16 2.47 34.52 -18.00
CA ALA A 16 2.26 33.48 -17.02
C ALA A 16 1.19 34.02 -16.07
N GLY A 17 -0.07 33.70 -16.36
CA GLY A 17 -1.14 33.87 -15.41
C GLY A 17 -0.79 32.98 -14.24
N SER A 18 -0.35 33.58 -13.14
CA SER A 18 -0.38 32.93 -11.84
C SER A 18 -1.84 32.59 -11.57
N SER A 19 -2.26 31.35 -11.87
CA SER A 19 -3.56 30.82 -11.48
C SER A 19 -3.58 30.77 -9.95
N SER A 20 -4.20 31.79 -9.34
CA SER A 20 -4.65 31.66 -7.97
C SER A 20 -5.65 30.51 -7.91
N ALA A 21 -5.48 29.57 -6.99
CA ALA A 21 -6.40 28.45 -6.79
C ALA A 21 -7.85 28.95 -6.73
N ALA A 22 -8.67 28.62 -7.73
CA ALA A 22 -10.08 28.93 -7.67
C ALA A 22 -10.75 27.94 -6.71
N THR A 23 -11.74 28.41 -5.95
CA THR A 23 -12.59 27.50 -5.18
C THR A 23 -13.74 27.02 -6.06
N ARG A 24 -13.83 25.71 -6.26
CA ARG A 24 -14.92 25.03 -6.96
C ARG A 24 -15.82 24.37 -5.93
N THR A 25 -17.11 24.69 -5.98
CA THR A 25 -18.09 24.16 -5.03
C THR A 25 -19.01 23.19 -5.76
N PHE A 26 -19.05 21.95 -5.30
CA PHE A 26 -20.05 20.98 -5.74
C PHE A 26 -21.38 21.32 -5.08
N THR A 27 -22.42 21.46 -5.89
CA THR A 27 -23.77 21.80 -5.44
C THR A 27 -24.75 20.62 -5.52
N GLY A 28 -24.45 19.60 -6.34
CA GLY A 28 -25.36 18.49 -6.62
C GLY A 28 -26.70 18.92 -7.23
N ALA A 29 -26.69 20.06 -7.94
CA ALA A 29 -27.89 20.71 -8.46
C ALA A 29 -28.69 19.82 -9.42
N VAL A 30 -28.01 18.97 -10.19
CA VAL A 30 -28.64 18.04 -11.13
C VAL A 30 -28.69 16.65 -10.52
N ASP A 31 -27.53 16.09 -10.21
CA ASP A 31 -27.36 14.74 -9.68
C ASP A 31 -26.19 14.69 -8.67
N GLN A 32 -25.81 13.49 -8.27
CA GLN A 32 -24.76 13.25 -7.29
C GLN A 32 -23.36 13.11 -7.91
N PHE A 33 -23.22 13.13 -9.25
CA PHE A 33 -21.96 12.73 -9.89
C PHE A 33 -21.00 13.91 -10.08
N TRP A 34 -19.75 13.71 -9.69
CA TRP A 34 -18.66 14.67 -9.84
C TRP A 34 -18.43 15.05 -11.31
N SER A 35 -18.56 14.07 -12.21
CA SER A 35 -18.33 14.25 -13.66
C SER A 35 -19.31 15.21 -14.32
N ASN A 36 -20.49 15.47 -13.73
CA ASN A 36 -21.50 16.33 -14.33
C ASN A 36 -21.12 17.83 -14.15
N PRO A 37 -20.79 18.56 -15.24
CA PRO A 37 -20.38 19.95 -15.15
C PRO A 37 -21.45 20.87 -14.57
N ALA A 38 -22.74 20.51 -14.68
CA ALA A 38 -23.84 21.31 -14.17
C ALA A 38 -23.94 21.31 -12.63
N ASN A 39 -23.21 20.42 -11.94
CA ASN A 39 -23.09 20.43 -10.49
C ASN A 39 -22.03 21.44 -9.99
N TRP A 40 -21.28 22.07 -10.90
CA TRP A 40 -20.14 22.95 -10.61
C TRP A 40 -20.25 24.30 -11.32
N ASP A 41 -19.56 25.31 -10.78
CA ASP A 41 -19.24 26.53 -11.54
C ASP A 41 -18.21 26.25 -12.66
N ALA A 42 -17.31 25.29 -12.43
CA ALA A 42 -16.46 24.62 -13.41
C ALA A 42 -15.91 23.34 -12.78
N ILE A 43 -15.71 22.29 -13.59
CA ILE A 43 -15.09 21.05 -13.10
C ILE A 43 -13.69 21.38 -12.54
N PRO A 44 -13.36 20.92 -11.31
CA PRO A 44 -12.08 21.20 -10.69
C PRO A 44 -10.90 20.59 -11.46
N GLY A 45 -9.79 21.34 -11.52
CA GLY A 45 -8.51 20.86 -12.01
C GLY A 45 -7.38 20.90 -10.96
N PRO A 46 -6.12 20.65 -11.39
CA PRO A 46 -4.97 20.51 -10.48
C PRO A 46 -4.65 21.72 -9.61
N ASP A 47 -5.10 22.92 -9.98
CA ASP A 47 -4.90 24.16 -9.21
C ASP A 47 -6.07 24.50 -8.30
N ASP A 48 -7.20 23.82 -8.46
CA ASP A 48 -8.44 24.21 -7.82
C ASP A 48 -8.60 23.62 -6.42
N LYS A 49 -9.14 24.44 -5.53
CA LYS A 49 -9.66 24.01 -4.23
C LYS A 49 -11.09 23.53 -4.39
N VAL A 50 -11.38 22.33 -3.90
CA VAL A 50 -12.71 21.73 -3.94
C VAL A 50 -13.41 21.84 -2.59
N ARG A 51 -14.70 22.17 -2.63
CA ARG A 51 -15.64 22.08 -1.51
C ARG A 51 -16.88 21.33 -1.96
N VAL A 52 -17.40 20.44 -1.11
CA VAL A 52 -18.72 19.84 -1.32
C VAL A 52 -19.72 20.54 -0.41
N ARG A 53 -20.77 21.13 -1.00
CA ARG A 53 -21.87 21.79 -0.28
C ARG A 53 -23.19 21.41 -0.93
N SER A 54 -23.61 20.18 -0.66
CA SER A 54 -24.84 19.61 -1.20
C SER A 54 -25.54 18.77 -0.13
N GLU A 55 -26.85 18.65 -0.26
CA GLU A 55 -27.63 17.66 0.52
C GLU A 55 -27.47 16.25 -0.03
N LYS A 56 -27.00 16.11 -1.28
CA LYS A 56 -26.65 14.83 -1.90
C LYS A 56 -25.15 14.57 -1.72
N PRO A 57 -24.71 13.30 -1.64
CA PRO A 57 -23.30 12.98 -1.74
C PRO A 57 -22.75 13.43 -3.11
N CYS A 58 -21.46 13.74 -3.14
CA CYS A 58 -20.69 13.88 -4.37
C CYS A 58 -20.01 12.55 -4.65
N ILE A 59 -20.32 11.90 -5.76
CA ILE A 59 -19.81 10.59 -6.15
C ILE A 59 -18.81 10.73 -7.28
N ILE A 60 -17.62 10.17 -7.10
CA ILE A 60 -16.63 9.94 -8.14
C ILE A 60 -16.69 8.47 -8.51
N ASP A 61 -16.87 8.20 -9.79
CA ASP A 61 -17.01 6.87 -10.42
C ASP A 61 -16.05 6.69 -11.61
N TYR A 62 -14.99 7.50 -11.64
CA TYR A 62 -13.96 7.52 -12.69
C TYR A 62 -12.65 8.12 -12.15
N ASP A 63 -11.57 8.04 -12.92
CA ASP A 63 -10.34 8.75 -12.59
C ASP A 63 -10.53 10.28 -12.74
N ALA A 64 -10.75 10.95 -11.61
CA ALA A 64 -10.89 12.41 -11.51
C ALA A 64 -9.55 13.15 -11.56
N GLY A 65 -8.42 12.42 -11.59
CA GLY A 65 -7.08 12.96 -11.68
C GLY A 65 -6.65 13.71 -10.41
N VAL A 66 -6.16 14.94 -10.59
CA VAL A 66 -5.52 15.72 -9.53
C VAL A 66 -6.28 17.00 -9.23
N ILE A 67 -6.45 17.30 -7.94
CA ILE A 67 -6.91 18.60 -7.45
C ILE A 67 -5.90 19.21 -6.48
N ASN A 68 -5.95 20.54 -6.30
CA ASN A 68 -5.05 21.22 -5.37
C ASN A 68 -5.37 20.87 -3.92
N GLN A 69 -6.64 21.02 -3.56
CA GLN A 69 -7.14 20.85 -2.19
C GLN A 69 -8.53 20.26 -2.20
N TYR A 70 -8.83 19.42 -1.23
CA TYR A 70 -10.19 19.15 -0.78
C TYR A 70 -10.36 19.72 0.61
N VAL A 71 -11.42 20.51 0.82
CA VAL A 71 -11.72 21.06 2.16
C VAL A 71 -13.22 20.96 2.44
N GLY A 72 -13.60 20.01 3.29
CA GLY A 72 -14.91 19.97 3.93
C GLY A 72 -14.95 21.01 5.05
N GLU A 73 -15.55 22.18 4.81
CA GLU A 73 -15.57 23.29 5.77
C GLU A 73 -16.92 23.97 5.92
N GLY A 74 -17.14 24.54 7.10
CA GLY A 74 -18.38 25.22 7.47
C GLY A 74 -19.47 24.26 8.00
N SER A 75 -20.66 24.80 8.21
CA SER A 75 -21.79 24.07 8.79
C SER A 75 -22.52 23.15 7.80
N THR A 76 -22.45 23.44 6.50
CA THR A 76 -22.92 22.50 5.48
C THR A 76 -21.88 21.40 5.33
N VAL A 77 -22.23 20.21 5.79
CA VAL A 77 -21.38 19.02 5.70
C VAL A 77 -21.15 18.63 4.25
N GLY A 78 -19.88 18.45 3.90
CA GLY A 78 -19.47 17.87 2.63
C GLY A 78 -19.40 16.35 2.76
N HIS A 79 -19.98 15.64 1.80
CA HIS A 79 -19.96 14.19 1.70
C HIS A 79 -19.44 13.79 0.33
N LEU A 80 -18.25 13.21 0.28
CA LEU A 80 -17.60 12.74 -0.94
C LEU A 80 -17.49 11.21 -0.89
N ILE A 81 -17.80 10.54 -1.99
CA ILE A 81 -17.74 9.08 -2.13
C ILE A 81 -16.90 8.75 -3.37
N LEU A 82 -15.90 7.89 -3.21
CA LEU A 82 -15.14 7.31 -4.31
C LEU A 82 -15.56 5.84 -4.41
N VAL A 83 -16.17 5.45 -5.53
CA VAL A 83 -16.57 4.05 -5.77
C VAL A 83 -15.52 3.31 -6.61
N ASP A 84 -15.74 2.02 -6.87
CA ASP A 84 -14.89 1.24 -7.78
C ASP A 84 -14.62 1.95 -9.12
N GLY A 85 -13.38 1.86 -9.59
CA GLY A 85 -12.86 2.58 -10.76
C GLY A 85 -12.59 4.08 -10.54
N ALA A 86 -12.91 4.64 -9.38
CA ALA A 86 -12.62 6.03 -9.06
C ALA A 86 -11.18 6.24 -8.60
N GLN A 87 -10.57 7.34 -9.03
CA GLN A 87 -9.27 7.77 -8.50
C GLN A 87 -9.26 9.29 -8.30
N LEU A 88 -8.71 9.74 -7.17
CA LEU A 88 -8.52 11.15 -6.88
C LEU A 88 -7.21 11.37 -6.11
N SER A 89 -6.37 12.27 -6.62
CA SER A 89 -5.16 12.72 -5.93
C SER A 89 -5.30 14.16 -5.45
N VAL A 90 -5.06 14.40 -4.16
CA VAL A 90 -5.11 15.73 -3.54
C VAL A 90 -3.70 16.19 -3.22
N ARG A 91 -3.16 17.12 -4.02
CA ARG A 91 -1.73 17.44 -3.95
C ARG A 91 -1.30 18.24 -2.73
N THR A 92 -2.13 19.11 -2.12
CA THR A 92 -1.67 19.93 -0.98
C THR A 92 -2.37 19.64 0.34
N TRP A 93 -3.64 20.01 0.42
CA TRP A 93 -4.43 19.87 1.65
C TRP A 93 -5.67 19.07 1.36
N ASN A 94 -5.73 17.88 1.94
CA ASN A 94 -6.96 17.12 2.08
C ASN A 94 -7.44 17.32 3.51
N ILE A 95 -8.51 18.10 3.70
CA ILE A 95 -9.05 18.39 5.03
C ILE A 95 -10.51 17.98 5.08
N ILE A 96 -10.78 16.94 5.86
CA ILE A 96 -12.11 16.43 6.15
C ILE A 96 -12.54 17.06 7.47
N GLY A 97 -13.39 18.09 7.42
CA GLY A 97 -13.88 18.79 8.61
C GLY A 97 -12.91 19.86 9.10
N TYR A 98 -12.96 21.04 8.47
CA TYR A 98 -12.23 22.24 8.88
C TYR A 98 -13.18 23.26 9.52
N ASN A 99 -12.99 23.54 10.81
CA ASN A 99 -13.77 24.55 11.56
C ASN A 99 -15.29 24.45 11.28
N GLY A 100 -15.82 23.22 11.35
CA GLY A 100 -17.19 22.92 10.92
C GLY A 100 -17.56 21.45 11.13
N GLY A 101 -18.80 21.11 10.82
CA GLY A 101 -19.42 19.83 11.21
C GLY A 101 -19.85 19.81 12.68
N GLU A 102 -20.54 18.74 13.06
CA GLU A 102 -20.97 18.43 14.43
C GLU A 102 -20.81 16.92 14.69
N ALA A 103 -20.86 16.48 15.95
CA ALA A 103 -20.60 15.09 16.33
C ALA A 103 -21.49 14.08 15.58
N ASP A 104 -22.76 14.41 15.36
CA ASP A 104 -23.75 13.58 14.67
C ASP A 104 -23.88 13.93 13.17
N ASN A 105 -23.11 14.90 12.67
CA ASN A 105 -23.15 15.34 11.27
C ASN A 105 -21.78 15.85 10.83
N ARG A 106 -20.92 14.92 10.38
CA ARG A 106 -19.49 15.13 10.14
C ARG A 106 -19.21 15.31 8.65
N HIS A 107 -18.24 16.16 8.31
CA HIS A 107 -17.66 16.12 6.97
C HIS A 107 -17.10 14.73 6.71
N THR A 108 -17.49 14.11 5.61
CA THR A 108 -17.24 12.68 5.37
C THR A 108 -16.62 12.44 4.00
N ILE A 109 -15.60 11.59 3.96
CA ILE A 109 -15.17 10.92 2.74
C ILE A 109 -15.35 9.41 2.92
N GLU A 110 -15.95 8.77 1.94
CA GLU A 110 -16.04 7.31 1.83
C GLU A 110 -15.23 6.85 0.62
N VAL A 111 -14.36 5.86 0.82
CA VAL A 111 -13.59 5.21 -0.24
C VAL A 111 -14.04 3.76 -0.30
N LEU A 112 -14.95 3.48 -1.25
CA LEU A 112 -15.71 2.24 -1.40
C LEU A 112 -15.24 1.51 -2.67
N GLY A 113 -14.03 0.98 -2.66
CA GLY A 113 -13.37 0.38 -3.83
C GLY A 113 -12.59 1.36 -4.72
N GLY A 114 -12.71 2.67 -4.50
CA GLY A 114 -11.93 3.68 -5.21
C GLY A 114 -10.54 3.92 -4.60
N VAL A 115 -9.78 4.86 -5.17
CA VAL A 115 -8.44 5.22 -4.72
C VAL A 115 -8.34 6.72 -4.38
N LEU A 116 -7.98 7.02 -3.14
CA LEU A 116 -7.71 8.38 -2.66
C LEU A 116 -6.22 8.54 -2.31
N ASN A 117 -5.53 9.42 -3.04
CA ASN A 117 -4.12 9.71 -2.77
C ASN A 117 -3.96 11.07 -2.06
N GLY A 118 -3.34 11.04 -0.88
CA GLY A 118 -2.76 12.20 -0.22
C GLY A 118 -1.40 12.52 -0.84
N GLY A 119 -1.40 13.38 -1.87
CA GLY A 119 -0.21 13.77 -2.62
C GLY A 119 -0.24 13.27 -4.06
N HIS A 120 0.77 13.65 -4.84
CA HIS A 120 0.96 13.20 -6.22
C HIS A 120 2.44 13.36 -6.62
N PRO A 121 3.06 12.39 -7.33
CA PRO A 121 4.49 12.39 -7.63
C PRO A 121 5.00 13.58 -8.42
N ASP A 122 4.19 14.10 -9.33
CA ASP A 122 4.59 15.24 -10.17
C ASP A 122 4.57 16.60 -9.45
N TYR A 123 4.18 16.69 -8.17
CA TYR A 123 3.99 17.96 -7.48
C TYR A 123 4.86 18.12 -6.24
N SER A 124 5.45 19.31 -6.07
CA SER A 124 6.38 19.64 -4.98
C SER A 124 5.73 19.90 -3.61
N HIS A 125 4.40 19.93 -3.55
CA HIS A 125 3.63 20.12 -2.33
C HIS A 125 2.95 18.80 -1.98
N GLN A 126 3.00 18.42 -0.70
CA GLN A 126 3.19 17.03 -0.28
C GLN A 126 1.92 16.35 0.30
N GLY A 127 0.72 16.78 -0.05
CA GLY A 127 -0.50 15.98 0.15
C GLY A 127 -0.92 15.69 1.59
N ARG A 128 -0.92 16.68 2.49
CA ARG A 128 -1.26 16.46 3.90
C ARG A 128 -2.75 16.19 4.08
N THR A 129 -3.06 15.07 4.73
CA THR A 129 -4.44 14.66 5.03
C THR A 129 -4.77 14.91 6.51
N ASN A 130 -5.86 15.63 6.77
CA ASN A 130 -6.34 15.96 8.12
C ASN A 130 -7.81 15.58 8.25
N ILE A 131 -8.15 14.86 9.30
CA ILE A 131 -9.49 14.39 9.63
C ILE A 131 -9.87 15.02 10.95
N GLY A 132 -10.89 15.87 10.94
CA GLY A 132 -11.32 16.64 12.09
C GLY A 132 -10.28 17.69 12.50
N ARG A 133 -10.06 18.70 11.64
CA ARG A 133 -9.15 19.81 11.92
C ARG A 133 -9.92 21.00 12.49
N GLN A 134 -9.83 21.24 13.80
CA GLN A 134 -10.66 22.25 14.50
C GLN A 134 -12.18 22.06 14.29
N GLY A 135 -12.59 20.87 13.87
CA GLY A 135 -13.95 20.54 13.45
C GLY A 135 -14.12 19.03 13.40
N TYR A 136 -15.22 18.58 12.80
CA TYR A 136 -15.63 17.18 12.82
C TYR A 136 -15.44 16.54 11.43
N GLY A 137 -14.54 15.57 11.37
CA GLY A 137 -14.22 14.82 10.16
C GLY A 137 -14.41 13.32 10.33
N HIS A 138 -14.75 12.65 9.24
CA HIS A 138 -14.93 11.21 9.17
C HIS A 138 -14.36 10.66 7.86
N LEU A 139 -13.51 9.66 7.95
CA LEU A 139 -13.03 8.89 6.81
C LEU A 139 -13.47 7.44 6.97
N ILE A 140 -14.09 6.89 5.93
CA ILE A 140 -14.46 5.47 5.85
C ILE A 140 -13.71 4.84 4.68
N ILE A 141 -13.07 3.69 4.94
CA ILE A 141 -12.45 2.83 3.93
C ILE A 141 -13.15 1.47 4.00
N ASP A 142 -13.69 1.02 2.88
CA ASP A 142 -14.50 -0.20 2.77
C ASP A 142 -14.35 -0.80 1.37
N TYR A 143 -14.81 -2.04 1.17
CA TYR A 143 -14.54 -2.85 -0.02
C TYR A 143 -13.03 -2.87 -0.31
N ASP A 144 -12.61 -2.79 -1.57
CA ASP A 144 -11.20 -2.70 -1.96
C ASP A 144 -10.66 -1.26 -1.94
N GLY A 145 -11.29 -0.37 -1.17
CA GLY A 145 -10.95 1.04 -1.12
C GLY A 145 -9.50 1.26 -0.66
N GLN A 146 -8.78 2.14 -1.35
CA GLN A 146 -7.39 2.46 -1.03
C GLN A 146 -7.21 3.92 -0.66
N VAL A 147 -6.58 4.17 0.47
CA VAL A 147 -6.14 5.51 0.87
C VAL A 147 -4.62 5.50 1.02
N ASN A 148 -3.92 6.26 0.18
CA ASN A 148 -2.46 6.27 0.14
C ASN A 148 -1.89 7.61 0.60
N MET A 149 -1.01 7.60 1.60
CA MET A 149 -0.25 8.78 2.03
C MET A 149 1.14 8.75 1.42
N LEU A 150 1.37 9.61 0.41
CA LEU A 150 2.59 9.52 -0.38
C LEU A 150 3.76 10.31 0.23
N TYR A 151 3.50 11.50 0.80
CA TYR A 151 4.58 12.44 1.17
C TYR A 151 4.45 13.14 2.52
N GLN A 152 3.29 13.09 3.18
CA GLN A 152 3.08 13.73 4.48
C GLN A 152 2.26 12.82 5.40
N ASP A 153 2.46 13.04 6.69
CA ASP A 153 1.69 12.40 7.74
C ASP A 153 0.19 12.69 7.63
N MET A 154 -0.59 11.67 8.01
CA MET A 154 -2.02 11.77 8.23
C MET A 154 -2.28 12.27 9.66
N ASN A 155 -3.26 13.15 9.83
CA ASN A 155 -3.59 13.69 11.15
C ASN A 155 -5.07 13.48 11.46
N VAL A 156 -5.39 12.94 12.62
CA VAL A 156 -6.77 12.67 13.07
C VAL A 156 -6.99 13.42 14.39
N GLY A 157 -8.07 14.21 14.48
CA GLY A 157 -8.31 15.06 15.65
C GLY A 157 -7.27 16.17 15.79
N TYR A 158 -6.94 16.84 14.69
CA TYR A 158 -5.83 17.78 14.60
C TYR A 158 -6.24 19.22 14.98
N ASP A 159 -5.29 20.00 15.50
CA ASP A 159 -5.49 21.34 16.08
C ASP A 159 -6.46 21.36 17.29
N ASN A 160 -6.57 22.51 17.96
CA ASN A 160 -7.37 22.63 19.18
C ASN A 160 -8.86 22.37 18.92
N GLY A 161 -9.42 21.35 19.59
CA GLY A 161 -10.83 20.97 19.47
C GLY A 161 -11.19 20.19 18.19
N GLY A 162 -10.20 19.66 17.46
CA GLY A 162 -10.45 18.80 16.31
C GLY A 162 -10.97 17.42 16.72
N ASP A 163 -11.98 16.91 16.01
CA ASP A 163 -12.60 15.61 16.26
C ASP A 163 -12.59 14.77 14.97
N GLY A 164 -11.68 13.80 14.91
CA GLY A 164 -11.47 12.96 13.74
C GLY A 164 -11.82 11.50 14.00
N ILE A 165 -12.54 10.89 13.07
CA ILE A 165 -12.83 9.45 13.07
C ILE A 165 -12.33 8.85 11.76
N VAL A 166 -11.63 7.72 11.86
CA VAL A 166 -11.26 6.88 10.73
C VAL A 166 -11.80 5.48 11.00
N GLU A 167 -12.60 4.95 10.08
CA GLU A 167 -13.11 3.58 10.12
C GLU A 167 -12.54 2.81 8.94
N ILE A 168 -11.80 1.76 9.24
CA ILE A 168 -11.28 0.80 8.27
C ILE A 168 -12.16 -0.44 8.42
N ARG A 169 -13.15 -0.54 7.53
CA ARG A 169 -14.13 -1.64 7.48
C ARG A 169 -13.73 -2.70 6.47
N GLY A 170 -12.95 -2.28 5.48
CA GLY A 170 -12.32 -3.09 4.45
C GLY A 170 -11.13 -2.33 3.87
N GLY A 171 -10.54 -2.86 2.81
CA GLY A 171 -9.54 -2.15 2.02
C GLY A 171 -8.26 -1.83 2.78
N VAL A 172 -7.56 -0.80 2.31
CA VAL A 172 -6.20 -0.49 2.79
C VAL A 172 -6.01 0.99 3.05
N LEU A 173 -5.58 1.33 4.27
CA LEU A 173 -4.92 2.59 4.58
C LEU A 173 -3.40 2.41 4.50
N ASN A 174 -2.78 2.88 3.42
CA ASN A 174 -1.35 2.80 3.21
C ASN A 174 -0.66 4.11 3.62
N LEU A 175 0.11 4.06 4.71
CA LEU A 175 0.90 5.20 5.17
C LEU A 175 2.30 5.26 4.54
N GLY A 176 2.78 4.17 3.93
CA GLY A 176 4.13 4.06 3.41
C GLY A 176 5.18 4.52 4.44
N PRO A 177 6.10 5.43 4.11
CA PRO A 177 7.07 5.97 5.05
C PRO A 177 6.53 7.06 5.98
N GLN A 178 5.26 7.45 5.86
CA GLN A 178 4.62 8.50 6.67
C GLN A 178 4.08 7.95 7.99
N THR A 179 3.61 8.83 8.89
CA THR A 179 2.95 8.43 10.13
C THR A 179 1.49 8.86 10.21
N ILE A 180 0.78 8.27 11.17
CA ILE A 180 -0.54 8.72 11.59
C ILE A 180 -0.43 9.39 12.96
N ASN A 181 -0.87 10.64 13.04
CA ASN A 181 -0.85 11.45 14.24
C ASN A 181 -2.27 11.54 14.82
N LEU A 182 -2.46 10.98 16.02
CA LEU A 182 -3.78 10.91 16.67
C LEU A 182 -3.87 11.88 17.85
N ALA A 183 -4.80 12.84 17.80
CA ALA A 183 -5.14 13.77 18.88
C ALA A 183 -3.92 14.51 19.48
N THR A 184 -3.05 15.06 18.64
CA THR A 184 -1.77 15.64 19.06
C THR A 184 -1.86 17.05 19.68
N HIS A 185 -3.06 17.64 19.73
CA HIS A 185 -3.29 19.01 20.19
C HIS A 185 -4.34 19.06 21.32
N ALA A 186 -4.38 20.18 22.05
CA ALA A 186 -5.29 20.35 23.19
C ALA A 186 -6.76 20.14 22.78
N ASN A 187 -7.51 19.40 23.59
CA ASN A 187 -8.93 19.09 23.34
C ASN A 187 -9.21 18.38 22.00
N GLY A 188 -8.18 17.85 21.33
CA GLY A 188 -8.36 17.01 20.14
C GLY A 188 -8.87 15.62 20.54
N THR A 189 -9.74 15.04 19.72
CA THR A 189 -10.24 13.68 19.84
C THR A 189 -9.99 12.93 18.54
N ALA A 190 -9.43 11.73 18.66
CA ALA A 190 -9.17 10.86 17.54
C ALA A 190 -9.73 9.47 17.83
N LYS A 191 -10.30 8.84 16.81
CA LYS A 191 -10.66 7.43 16.84
C LYS A 191 -10.21 6.79 15.53
N LEU A 192 -9.52 5.66 15.64
CA LEU A 192 -9.23 4.75 14.53
C LEU A 192 -9.83 3.40 14.89
N ASP A 193 -10.79 2.92 14.12
CA ASP A 193 -11.48 1.65 14.39
C ASP A 193 -11.31 0.69 13.23
N PHE A 194 -10.92 -0.54 13.54
CA PHE A 194 -10.80 -1.64 12.60
C PHE A 194 -12.00 -2.56 12.77
N SER A 195 -12.83 -2.66 11.72
CA SER A 195 -13.92 -3.64 11.63
C SER A 195 -13.77 -4.52 10.38
N GLY A 196 -12.53 -4.64 9.93
CA GLY A 196 -12.07 -5.27 8.70
C GLY A 196 -10.90 -4.47 8.12
N GLY A 197 -10.43 -4.85 6.94
CA GLY A 197 -9.33 -4.18 6.25
C GLY A 197 -8.03 -4.06 7.05
N VAL A 198 -7.07 -3.31 6.51
CA VAL A 198 -5.74 -3.15 7.13
C VAL A 198 -5.21 -1.73 7.02
N MET A 199 -4.37 -1.35 7.99
CA MET A 199 -3.48 -0.22 7.87
C MET A 199 -2.05 -0.73 7.75
N THR A 200 -1.30 -0.21 6.77
CA THR A 200 0.11 -0.55 6.55
C THR A 200 0.99 0.68 6.72
N GLN A 201 2.17 0.47 7.31
CA GLN A 201 3.17 1.51 7.53
C GLN A 201 4.57 0.90 7.47
N ALA A 202 5.57 1.62 6.99
CA ALA A 202 6.95 1.14 7.07
C ALA A 202 7.37 0.93 8.54
N TYR A 203 8.02 -0.19 8.81
CA TYR A 203 8.41 -0.63 10.14
C TYR A 203 9.48 0.29 10.77
N SER A 204 9.29 0.61 12.05
CA SER A 204 10.36 1.04 12.97
C SER A 204 9.91 0.74 14.40
N ASP A 205 10.87 0.59 15.32
CA ASP A 205 10.56 0.34 16.74
C ASP A 205 9.73 1.49 17.33
N GLU A 206 9.98 2.73 16.92
CA GLU A 206 9.21 3.90 17.37
C GLU A 206 7.77 3.88 16.88
N ARG A 207 7.54 3.43 15.64
CA ARG A 207 6.19 3.34 15.06
C ARG A 207 5.37 2.24 15.72
N LEU A 208 5.97 1.07 15.90
CA LEU A 208 5.37 -0.03 16.66
C LEU A 208 4.99 0.43 18.07
N ALA A 209 5.91 1.10 18.78
CA ALA A 209 5.65 1.63 20.12
C ALA A 209 4.52 2.68 20.13
N SER A 210 4.47 3.55 19.13
CA SER A 210 3.42 4.57 18.99
C SER A 210 2.05 3.94 18.79
N ILE A 211 1.93 2.94 17.89
CA ILE A 211 0.67 2.21 17.66
C ILE A 211 0.21 1.52 18.94
N ASN A 212 1.09 0.76 19.61
CA ASN A 212 0.74 0.07 20.85
C ASN A 212 0.28 1.04 21.95
N SER A 213 0.92 2.21 22.08
CA SER A 213 0.48 3.23 23.03
C SER A 213 -0.93 3.75 22.74
N HIS A 214 -1.33 3.84 21.48
CA HIS A 214 -2.69 4.28 21.11
C HIS A 214 -3.74 3.18 21.27
N ILE A 215 -3.35 1.91 21.13
CA ILE A 215 -4.18 0.75 21.48
C ILE A 215 -4.45 0.76 22.99
N ASP A 216 -3.41 0.89 23.82
CA ASP A 216 -3.53 0.95 25.28
C ASP A 216 -4.40 2.13 25.75
N ALA A 217 -4.34 3.25 25.04
CA ALA A 217 -5.16 4.43 25.30
C ALA A 217 -6.61 4.31 24.81
N GLY A 218 -6.96 3.25 24.06
CA GLY A 218 -8.27 3.07 23.45
C GLY A 218 -8.59 4.05 22.31
N THR A 219 -7.56 4.69 21.75
CA THR A 219 -7.69 5.56 20.57
C THR A 219 -7.74 4.74 19.28
N ILE A 220 -7.00 3.62 19.26
CA ILE A 220 -7.10 2.58 18.24
C ILE A 220 -7.91 1.43 18.84
N THR A 221 -8.99 1.04 18.19
CA THR A 221 -9.88 -0.04 18.62
C THR A 221 -10.20 -0.98 17.47
N ALA A 222 -10.74 -2.15 17.79
CA ALA A 222 -11.27 -3.07 16.81
C ALA A 222 -12.71 -3.45 17.17
N TYR A 223 -13.62 -3.40 16.19
CA TYR A 223 -15.03 -3.78 16.27
C TYR A 223 -15.84 -3.10 17.39
N GLY A 224 -15.36 -1.99 17.94
CA GLY A 224 -16.01 -1.30 19.07
C GLY A 224 -16.43 -2.24 20.20
N LYS A 225 -17.64 -2.08 20.74
CA LYS A 225 -18.25 -3.02 21.69
C LYS A 225 -19.34 -3.80 20.96
N ILE A 226 -19.11 -5.11 20.77
CA ILE A 226 -19.91 -5.97 19.89
C ILE A 226 -21.20 -6.41 20.61
N THR A 227 -21.08 -7.06 21.77
CA THR A 227 -22.20 -7.36 22.67
C THR A 227 -21.81 -7.20 24.13
N ALA A 228 -22.77 -7.38 25.04
CA ALA A 228 -22.48 -7.38 26.48
C ALA A 228 -21.59 -8.56 26.90
N SER A 229 -21.61 -9.67 26.15
CA SER A 229 -21.01 -10.93 26.56
C SER A 229 -19.66 -11.26 25.90
N TYR A 230 -19.38 -10.75 24.70
CA TYR A 230 -18.14 -11.07 23.97
C TYR A 230 -17.12 -9.92 23.87
N GLY A 231 -17.44 -8.75 24.44
CA GLY A 231 -16.46 -7.66 24.61
C GLY A 231 -16.19 -6.86 23.32
N ALA A 232 -14.97 -6.34 23.23
CA ALA A 232 -14.45 -5.60 22.07
C ALA A 232 -13.53 -6.51 21.24
N GLY A 233 -13.34 -6.18 19.97
CA GLY A 233 -12.32 -6.83 19.14
C GLY A 233 -10.90 -6.55 19.63
N GLU A 234 -9.97 -7.40 19.20
CA GLU A 234 -8.55 -7.25 19.49
C GLU A 234 -7.87 -6.52 18.32
N VAL A 235 -7.03 -5.53 18.61
CA VAL A 235 -6.18 -4.92 17.58
C VAL A 235 -4.91 -5.76 17.48
N ILE A 236 -4.64 -6.29 16.30
CA ILE A 236 -3.45 -7.08 15.99
C ILE A 236 -2.44 -6.20 15.28
N VAL A 237 -1.19 -6.28 15.73
CA VAL A 237 -0.06 -5.56 15.15
C VAL A 237 1.02 -6.59 14.78
N GLU A 238 1.32 -6.70 13.50
CA GLU A 238 2.24 -7.69 12.93
C GLU A 238 3.36 -6.98 12.16
N GLN A 239 4.58 -7.50 12.24
CA GLN A 239 5.66 -7.10 11.35
C GLN A 239 5.79 -8.15 10.23
N VAL A 240 5.69 -7.70 8.98
CA VAL A 240 5.88 -8.51 7.77
C VAL A 240 7.00 -7.85 6.97
N GLY A 241 8.21 -8.39 7.04
CA GLY A 241 9.41 -7.76 6.48
C GLY A 241 9.64 -6.36 7.07
N ASP A 242 9.76 -5.36 6.19
CA ASP A 242 9.90 -3.94 6.54
C ASP A 242 8.55 -3.20 6.68
N THR A 243 7.44 -3.94 6.79
CA THR A 243 6.10 -3.38 6.92
C THR A 243 5.48 -3.75 8.28
N LEU A 244 4.93 -2.75 8.95
CA LEU A 244 4.04 -2.89 10.09
C LEU A 244 2.59 -2.95 9.57
N VAL A 245 1.88 -4.02 9.90
CA VAL A 245 0.48 -4.25 9.55
C VAL A 245 -0.37 -4.17 10.81
N VAL A 246 -1.40 -3.32 10.80
CA VAL A 246 -2.37 -3.18 11.90
C VAL A 246 -3.75 -3.56 11.37
N LYS A 247 -4.43 -4.46 12.09
CA LYS A 247 -5.75 -4.98 11.70
C LYS A 247 -6.60 -5.31 12.92
N GLY A 248 -7.90 -5.40 12.73
CA GLY A 248 -8.84 -5.82 13.77
C GLY A 248 -9.11 -7.32 13.71
N LEU A 249 -8.99 -8.01 14.82
CA LEU A 249 -9.46 -9.39 14.99
C LEU A 249 -10.75 -9.41 15.79
N HIS A 250 -11.81 -9.91 15.16
CA HIS A 250 -13.09 -10.07 15.85
C HIS A 250 -13.02 -11.19 16.90
N PRO A 251 -13.71 -11.10 18.06
CA PRO A 251 -13.70 -12.15 19.08
C PRO A 251 -14.20 -13.52 18.59
N PHE A 252 -15.10 -13.54 17.60
CA PHE A 252 -15.53 -14.78 16.97
C PHE A 252 -14.51 -15.37 16.00
N LYS A 253 -13.43 -14.64 15.64
CA LYS A 253 -12.42 -15.08 14.68
C LYS A 253 -13.05 -15.73 13.44
N PRO A 254 -13.89 -14.97 12.71
CA PRO A 254 -14.64 -15.49 11.59
C PRO A 254 -13.68 -16.07 10.55
N VAL A 255 -14.06 -17.20 9.97
CA VAL A 255 -13.46 -17.75 8.75
C VAL A 255 -14.60 -17.90 7.74
N PRO A 256 -14.53 -17.31 6.55
CA PRO A 256 -13.51 -16.36 6.09
C PRO A 256 -13.41 -15.15 7.02
N GLU A 257 -12.23 -14.54 7.07
CA GLU A 257 -12.04 -13.33 7.86
C GLU A 257 -12.93 -12.20 7.34
N ASP A 258 -13.26 -11.25 8.22
CA ASP A 258 -14.14 -10.14 7.86
C ASP A 258 -13.48 -9.21 6.83
N GLY A 259 -14.16 -9.01 5.69
CA GLY A 259 -13.60 -8.38 4.50
C GLY A 259 -12.56 -9.22 3.76
N GLY A 260 -12.46 -10.52 4.05
CA GLY A 260 -11.51 -11.43 3.40
C GLY A 260 -11.99 -11.95 2.05
N ASP A 261 -11.13 -12.74 1.40
CA ASP A 261 -11.42 -13.37 0.12
C ASP A 261 -11.44 -14.90 0.19
N VAL A 262 -12.24 -15.51 -0.67
CA VAL A 262 -12.27 -16.97 -0.86
C VAL A 262 -12.40 -17.36 -2.32
N VAL A 263 -11.88 -18.55 -2.63
CA VAL A 263 -12.15 -19.22 -3.90
C VAL A 263 -13.65 -19.57 -3.99
N PRO A 264 -14.32 -19.26 -5.10
CA PRO A 264 -15.73 -19.59 -5.30
C PRO A 264 -16.01 -21.09 -5.23
N GLY A 265 -17.19 -21.46 -4.75
CA GLY A 265 -17.64 -22.85 -4.67
C GLY A 265 -18.07 -23.22 -3.26
N SER A 266 -17.52 -24.30 -2.71
CA SER A 266 -17.88 -24.77 -1.36
C SER A 266 -17.05 -24.04 -0.30
N THR A 267 -17.61 -22.99 0.30
CA THR A 267 -16.94 -22.19 1.33
C THR A 267 -17.39 -22.62 2.72
N THR A 268 -16.45 -22.88 3.62
CA THR A 268 -16.74 -23.14 5.03
C THR A 268 -16.78 -21.82 5.80
N LEU A 269 -17.86 -21.60 6.54
CA LEU A 269 -17.96 -20.55 7.55
C LEU A 269 -17.59 -21.16 8.91
N GLU A 270 -16.65 -20.57 9.64
CA GLU A 270 -16.24 -20.99 10.99
C GLU A 270 -16.18 -19.82 11.95
N TRP A 271 -16.45 -20.10 13.24
CA TRP A 271 -16.44 -19.10 14.29
C TRP A 271 -16.05 -19.73 15.64
N THR A 272 -15.57 -18.87 16.53
CA THR A 272 -15.10 -19.20 17.88
C THR A 272 -16.11 -18.74 18.92
N VAL A 273 -16.66 -19.71 19.67
CA VAL A 273 -17.53 -19.49 20.82
C VAL A 273 -17.21 -20.51 21.91
N ASP A 274 -17.63 -20.26 23.14
CA ASP A 274 -17.51 -21.21 24.23
C ASP A 274 -18.22 -22.54 23.90
N ALA A 275 -17.63 -23.65 24.35
CA ALA A 275 -18.15 -24.98 24.04
C ALA A 275 -19.60 -25.15 24.52
N GLY A 276 -20.48 -25.57 23.60
CA GLY A 276 -21.90 -25.78 23.88
C GLY A 276 -22.78 -24.54 23.73
N THR A 277 -22.21 -23.38 23.40
CA THR A 277 -22.97 -22.17 23.02
C THR A 277 -23.88 -22.50 21.85
N LEU A 278 -25.18 -22.23 22.00
CA LEU A 278 -26.12 -22.34 20.89
C LEU A 278 -26.00 -21.08 20.03
N VAL A 279 -26.03 -21.25 18.71
CA VAL A 279 -25.97 -20.14 17.76
C VAL A 279 -27.06 -20.21 16.71
N ASP A 280 -27.47 -19.03 16.23
CA ASP A 280 -28.06 -18.85 14.92
C ASP A 280 -26.98 -18.34 13.97
N VAL A 281 -27.01 -18.79 12.72
CA VAL A 281 -26.12 -18.25 11.67
C VAL A 281 -26.97 -17.77 10.51
N TRP A 282 -26.72 -16.55 10.09
CA TRP A 282 -27.39 -15.89 8.98
C TRP A 282 -26.42 -15.70 7.82
N PHE A 283 -26.93 -15.77 6.60
CA PHE A 283 -26.13 -15.64 5.39
C PHE A 283 -26.95 -14.99 4.27
N GLY A 284 -26.35 -14.05 3.54
CA GLY A 284 -26.97 -13.31 2.45
C GLY A 284 -25.94 -12.70 1.50
N THR A 285 -26.42 -11.97 0.51
CA THR A 285 -25.61 -11.33 -0.54
C THR A 285 -25.75 -9.81 -0.57
N LYS A 286 -26.59 -9.25 0.32
CA LYS A 286 -26.84 -7.81 0.37
C LYS A 286 -26.38 -7.18 1.67
N ALA A 287 -25.71 -6.04 1.54
CA ALA A 287 -25.25 -5.23 2.66
C ALA A 287 -26.43 -4.70 3.53
N ASP A 288 -27.62 -4.51 2.95
CA ASP A 288 -28.83 -4.11 3.68
C ASP A 288 -29.50 -5.26 4.45
N LEU A 289 -28.90 -6.46 4.40
CA LEU A 289 -29.33 -7.69 5.06
C LEU A 289 -30.72 -8.16 4.63
N SER A 290 -31.29 -7.59 3.57
CA SER A 290 -32.69 -7.84 3.16
C SER A 290 -32.91 -9.26 2.63
N ASP A 291 -31.85 -9.98 2.30
CA ASP A 291 -31.87 -11.35 1.81
C ASP A 291 -31.29 -12.38 2.81
N PHE A 292 -31.02 -11.97 4.06
CA PHE A 292 -30.47 -12.87 5.08
C PHE A 292 -31.36 -14.09 5.29
N ALA A 293 -30.78 -15.26 5.05
CA ALA A 293 -31.37 -16.55 5.36
C ALA A 293 -30.70 -17.14 6.60
N LYS A 294 -31.50 -17.64 7.54
CA LYS A 294 -30.98 -18.40 8.67
C LYS A 294 -30.57 -19.79 8.20
N ILE A 295 -29.27 -20.07 8.21
CA ILE A 295 -28.68 -21.34 7.75
C ILE A 295 -28.36 -22.29 8.90
N VAL A 296 -28.17 -21.77 10.11
CA VAL A 296 -28.11 -22.56 11.36
C VAL A 296 -29.14 -22.00 12.32
N ASP A 297 -29.99 -22.87 12.87
CA ASP A 297 -31.07 -22.50 13.79
C ASP A 297 -30.85 -23.15 15.16
N LYS A 298 -30.38 -22.35 16.11
CA LYS A 298 -30.18 -22.65 17.53
C LYS A 298 -29.45 -23.98 17.78
N LYS A 299 -28.25 -24.12 17.22
CA LYS A 299 -27.41 -25.33 17.36
C LYS A 299 -26.07 -25.02 18.03
N ALA A 300 -25.53 -26.00 18.75
CA ALA A 300 -24.16 -25.94 19.27
C ALA A 300 -23.17 -26.46 18.23
N VAL A 301 -22.82 -25.60 17.26
CA VAL A 301 -21.84 -25.85 16.20
C VAL A 301 -20.94 -24.63 16.05
N THR A 302 -19.73 -24.84 15.53
CA THR A 302 -18.70 -23.80 15.30
C THR A 302 -18.38 -23.61 13.82
N SER A 303 -19.07 -24.34 12.94
CA SER A 303 -18.92 -24.19 11.50
C SER A 303 -20.17 -24.63 10.72
N THR A 304 -20.28 -24.14 9.49
CA THR A 304 -21.25 -24.57 8.48
C THR A 304 -20.66 -24.34 7.07
N THR A 305 -21.28 -24.88 6.03
CA THR A 305 -20.82 -24.70 4.65
C THR A 305 -21.87 -23.98 3.82
N VAL A 306 -21.43 -23.09 2.94
CA VAL A 306 -22.25 -22.35 1.97
C VAL A 306 -21.69 -22.55 0.56
N THR A 307 -22.51 -22.25 -0.45
CA THR A 307 -22.06 -22.26 -1.85
C THR A 307 -21.97 -20.83 -2.36
N THR A 308 -20.79 -20.47 -2.87
CA THR A 308 -20.46 -19.13 -3.35
C THR A 308 -20.21 -19.13 -4.86
N VAL A 309 -20.33 -17.97 -5.49
CA VAL A 309 -20.04 -17.75 -6.92
C VAL A 309 -19.01 -16.63 -7.06
N ALA A 310 -18.26 -16.63 -8.15
CA ALA A 310 -17.25 -15.61 -8.44
C ALA A 310 -17.84 -14.20 -8.51
N LYS A 311 -17.02 -13.21 -8.17
CA LYS A 311 -17.35 -11.76 -8.17
C LYS A 311 -18.56 -11.40 -7.33
N GLN A 312 -18.74 -12.07 -6.20
CA GLN A 312 -19.86 -11.83 -5.31
C GLN A 312 -19.39 -11.65 -3.86
N ARG A 313 -19.75 -10.52 -3.26
CA ARG A 313 -19.63 -10.29 -1.82
C ARG A 313 -20.79 -10.97 -1.08
N TYR A 314 -20.48 -11.62 0.02
CA TYR A 314 -21.42 -12.30 0.91
C TYR A 314 -21.36 -11.69 2.29
N PHE A 315 -22.49 -11.73 2.99
CA PHE A 315 -22.64 -11.16 4.32
C PHE A 315 -23.20 -12.24 5.24
N TRP A 316 -22.68 -12.34 6.46
CA TRP A 316 -23.10 -13.37 7.40
C TRP A 316 -22.95 -12.91 8.84
N ALA A 317 -23.73 -13.50 9.74
CA ALA A 317 -23.71 -13.12 11.15
C ALA A 317 -23.90 -14.36 12.03
N VAL A 318 -23.37 -14.30 13.25
CA VAL A 318 -23.53 -15.34 14.26
C VAL A 318 -24.22 -14.72 15.47
N ASP A 319 -25.46 -15.11 15.75
CA ASP A 319 -26.14 -14.72 16.97
C ASP A 319 -25.93 -15.81 18.03
N THR A 320 -25.61 -15.43 19.26
CA THR A 320 -25.25 -16.37 20.34
C THR A 320 -26.30 -16.38 21.44
N TYR A 321 -26.60 -17.55 22.01
CA TYR A 321 -27.50 -17.65 23.16
C TYR A 321 -26.72 -17.83 24.46
N LEU A 322 -26.97 -16.93 25.42
CA LEU A 322 -26.53 -17.14 26.80
C LEU A 322 -27.26 -18.34 27.44
N PRO A 323 -26.63 -19.04 28.40
CA PRO A 323 -27.25 -20.18 29.07
C PRO A 323 -28.62 -19.85 29.70
N GLY A 324 -29.67 -20.50 29.20
CA GLY A 324 -31.04 -20.33 29.70
C GLY A 324 -31.84 -19.21 29.03
N GLU A 325 -31.24 -18.42 28.15
CA GLU A 325 -31.93 -17.34 27.45
C GLU A 325 -32.77 -17.86 26.26
N ALA A 326 -33.96 -17.27 26.11
CA ALA A 326 -34.87 -17.61 25.02
C ALA A 326 -34.47 -16.95 23.69
N ASN A 327 -33.96 -15.72 23.77
CA ASN A 327 -33.56 -14.89 22.64
C ASN A 327 -32.02 -14.82 22.56
N PRO A 328 -31.44 -14.74 21.35
CA PRO A 328 -30.01 -14.61 21.22
C PRO A 328 -29.55 -13.17 21.44
N GLU A 329 -28.29 -12.99 21.79
CA GLU A 329 -27.55 -11.76 21.54
C GLU A 329 -27.23 -11.68 20.04
N ILE A 330 -27.63 -10.58 19.42
CA ILE A 330 -27.40 -10.35 17.99
C ILE A 330 -25.93 -10.08 17.76
N GLY A 331 -25.30 -10.86 16.88
CA GLY A 331 -23.92 -10.67 16.49
C GLY A 331 -23.75 -9.50 15.51
N ILE A 332 -22.50 -9.15 15.23
CA ILE A 332 -22.21 -8.26 14.10
C ILE A 332 -22.24 -9.06 12.80
N VAL A 333 -22.40 -8.33 11.70
CA VAL A 333 -22.33 -8.87 10.35
C VAL A 333 -20.87 -8.82 9.91
N PHE A 334 -20.38 -9.97 9.47
CA PHE A 334 -19.14 -10.14 8.73
C PHE A 334 -19.46 -10.18 7.24
N ASP A 335 -18.45 -9.93 6.42
CA ASP A 335 -18.54 -10.15 4.99
C ASP A 335 -17.24 -10.74 4.42
N PHE A 336 -17.34 -11.25 3.19
CA PHE A 336 -16.18 -11.69 2.42
C PHE A 336 -16.54 -11.68 0.93
N THR A 337 -15.54 -11.60 0.07
CA THR A 337 -15.72 -11.70 -1.37
C THR A 337 -15.34 -13.10 -1.83
N ALA A 338 -16.19 -13.71 -2.67
CA ALA A 338 -15.83 -14.91 -3.40
C ALA A 338 -15.41 -14.51 -4.81
N ASP A 339 -14.12 -14.62 -5.11
CA ASP A 339 -13.57 -14.34 -6.43
C ASP A 339 -12.32 -15.18 -6.71
N ASN A 340 -11.92 -15.25 -7.98
CA ASN A 340 -10.63 -15.82 -8.32
C ASN A 340 -9.50 -15.03 -7.63
N GLN A 341 -8.41 -15.70 -7.28
CA GLN A 341 -7.24 -15.08 -6.65
C GLN A 341 -6.10 -15.02 -7.66
N PRO A 342 -5.30 -13.94 -7.69
CA PRO A 342 -4.17 -13.87 -8.61
C PRO A 342 -3.11 -14.93 -8.27
N PRO A 343 -2.40 -15.46 -9.27
CA PRO A 343 -1.29 -16.37 -9.03
C PRO A 343 -0.17 -15.71 -8.24
N VAL A 344 0.41 -16.42 -7.28
CA VAL A 344 1.57 -15.93 -6.54
C VAL A 344 2.83 -16.50 -7.19
N ALA A 345 3.56 -15.65 -7.92
CA ALA A 345 4.88 -15.95 -8.45
C ALA A 345 5.97 -15.61 -7.42
N ASP A 346 7.02 -16.42 -7.37
CA ASP A 346 8.21 -16.20 -6.53
C ASP A 346 9.46 -16.57 -7.35
N VAL A 347 10.38 -15.62 -7.50
CA VAL A 347 11.62 -15.81 -8.29
C VAL A 347 12.86 -16.11 -7.44
N GLY A 348 12.73 -16.15 -6.11
CA GLY A 348 13.84 -16.34 -5.18
C GLY A 348 14.71 -15.10 -4.98
N ASP A 349 15.86 -15.31 -4.32
CA ASP A 349 16.80 -14.24 -3.96
C ASP A 349 17.58 -13.69 -5.16
N ASP A 350 17.98 -12.42 -5.08
CA ASP A 350 18.89 -11.76 -6.03
C ASP A 350 20.21 -12.54 -6.24
N VAL A 351 20.73 -12.47 -7.46
CA VAL A 351 21.91 -13.24 -7.88
C VAL A 351 23.11 -12.33 -8.14
N THR A 352 24.27 -12.71 -7.60
CA THR A 352 25.56 -12.12 -7.98
C THR A 352 26.36 -13.14 -8.79
N THR A 353 26.86 -12.72 -9.97
CA THR A 353 27.65 -13.56 -10.87
C THR A 353 28.74 -12.74 -11.59
N TRP A 354 29.52 -13.38 -12.46
CA TRP A 354 30.56 -12.73 -13.25
C TRP A 354 30.67 -13.34 -14.64
N LEU A 355 31.27 -12.59 -15.56
CA LEU A 355 31.58 -13.08 -16.90
C LEU A 355 32.73 -14.09 -16.84
N ASP A 356 32.49 -15.31 -17.35
CA ASP A 356 33.53 -16.28 -17.66
C ASP A 356 33.71 -16.35 -19.19
N ASN A 357 34.89 -15.96 -19.66
CA ASN A 357 35.19 -15.84 -21.10
C ASN A 357 34.17 -14.98 -21.89
N GLY A 358 33.66 -13.92 -21.26
CA GLY A 358 32.77 -12.93 -21.89
C GLY A 358 31.27 -13.26 -21.81
N SER A 359 30.88 -14.29 -21.05
CA SER A 359 29.47 -14.64 -20.82
C SER A 359 29.23 -15.15 -19.41
N ALA A 360 28.03 -14.94 -18.88
CA ALA A 360 27.54 -15.51 -17.64
C ALA A 360 26.22 -16.24 -17.92
N ASP A 361 26.11 -17.48 -17.45
CA ASP A 361 24.88 -18.27 -17.53
C ASP A 361 24.32 -18.46 -16.12
N VAL A 362 23.08 -18.03 -15.91
CA VAL A 362 22.37 -18.17 -14.63
C VAL A 362 21.12 -19.02 -14.85
N ALA A 363 20.95 -20.04 -14.00
CA ALA A 363 19.71 -20.81 -13.96
C ALA A 363 18.62 -19.99 -13.26
N LEU A 364 17.45 -19.91 -13.88
CA LEU A 364 16.26 -19.27 -13.33
C LEU A 364 15.30 -20.37 -12.86
N ALA A 365 14.88 -20.31 -11.60
CA ALA A 365 13.98 -21.29 -11.00
C ALA A 365 12.92 -20.56 -10.19
N GLY A 366 11.78 -20.29 -10.84
CA GLY A 366 10.63 -19.70 -10.16
C GLY A 366 9.71 -20.74 -9.55
N THR A 367 8.85 -20.31 -8.65
CA THR A 367 7.67 -21.07 -8.21
C THR A 367 6.41 -20.25 -8.45
N VAL A 368 5.29 -20.94 -8.69
CA VAL A 368 3.97 -20.33 -8.83
C VAL A 368 2.98 -21.15 -8.00
N ILE A 369 2.21 -20.46 -7.18
CA ILE A 369 1.14 -21.04 -6.36
C ILE A 369 -0.18 -20.43 -6.83
N ASP A 370 -1.08 -21.30 -7.27
CA ASP A 370 -2.43 -20.92 -7.69
C ASP A 370 -3.40 -22.11 -7.57
N ALA A 371 -4.71 -21.84 -7.48
CA ALA A 371 -5.75 -22.87 -7.46
C ALA A 371 -6.13 -23.36 -8.86
N ASP A 372 -5.97 -22.50 -9.86
CA ASP A 372 -6.28 -22.71 -11.26
C ASP A 372 -5.02 -22.99 -12.11
N PRO A 373 -5.17 -23.55 -13.32
CA PRO A 373 -4.04 -23.81 -14.20
C PRO A 373 -3.37 -22.51 -14.69
N THR A 374 -2.11 -22.31 -14.29
CA THR A 374 -1.35 -21.09 -14.60
C THR A 374 -0.38 -21.25 -15.77
N THR A 375 -0.18 -20.18 -16.54
CA THR A 375 0.89 -20.01 -17.53
C THR A 375 1.92 -19.00 -17.04
N THR A 376 3.16 -19.11 -17.50
CA THR A 376 4.27 -18.26 -17.01
C THR A 376 5.10 -17.67 -18.13
N VAL A 377 5.63 -16.47 -17.93
CA VAL A 377 6.57 -15.81 -18.85
C VAL A 377 7.65 -15.08 -18.08
N TRP A 378 8.91 -15.39 -18.38
CA TRP A 378 10.08 -14.63 -17.97
C TRP A 378 10.37 -13.50 -18.97
N THR A 379 10.65 -12.31 -18.46
CA THR A 379 11.03 -11.14 -19.26
C THR A 379 12.24 -10.43 -18.68
N VAL A 380 13.05 -9.81 -19.55
CA VAL A 380 14.11 -8.88 -19.15
C VAL A 380 13.48 -7.48 -19.09
N VAL A 381 13.34 -6.94 -17.89
CA VAL A 381 12.75 -5.61 -17.62
C VAL A 381 13.78 -4.51 -17.91
N SER A 382 15.02 -4.71 -17.45
CA SER A 382 16.15 -3.83 -17.73
C SER A 382 17.45 -4.62 -17.82
N GLN A 383 18.40 -4.07 -18.58
CA GLN A 383 19.75 -4.61 -18.74
C GLN A 383 20.73 -3.48 -19.07
N PRO A 384 22.05 -3.69 -18.96
CA PRO A 384 23.05 -2.69 -19.32
C PRO A 384 23.02 -2.36 -20.83
N ASP A 385 23.11 -1.08 -21.18
CA ASP A 385 23.27 -0.61 -22.56
C ASP A 385 24.77 -0.62 -22.93
N ASP A 386 25.28 -1.77 -23.39
CA ASP A 386 26.63 -1.90 -23.95
C ASP A 386 26.56 -2.27 -25.44
N PRO A 387 26.83 -1.34 -26.36
CA PRO A 387 26.73 -1.59 -27.79
C PRO A 387 27.76 -2.60 -28.33
N ASN A 388 28.72 -3.03 -27.51
CA ASN A 388 29.73 -4.03 -27.89
C ASN A 388 29.37 -5.45 -27.44
N SER A 389 28.29 -5.61 -26.68
CA SER A 389 27.85 -6.87 -26.10
C SER A 389 26.45 -7.22 -26.61
N PRO A 390 26.12 -8.50 -26.85
CA PRO A 390 24.77 -8.89 -27.19
C PRO A 390 23.82 -8.69 -25.99
N ASP A 391 22.55 -8.43 -26.29
CA ASP A 391 21.47 -8.40 -25.30
C ASP A 391 21.36 -9.76 -24.58
N ALA A 392 20.88 -9.73 -23.33
CA ALA A 392 20.64 -10.94 -22.58
C ALA A 392 19.55 -11.81 -23.21
N VAL A 393 19.73 -13.12 -23.16
CA VAL A 393 18.84 -14.09 -23.80
C VAL A 393 18.36 -15.11 -22.78
N ILE A 394 17.04 -15.19 -22.61
CA ILE A 394 16.38 -16.27 -21.86
C ILE A 394 16.15 -17.43 -22.82
N ALA A 395 16.59 -18.64 -22.44
CA ALA A 395 16.58 -19.81 -23.32
C ALA A 395 15.16 -20.24 -23.74
N ASP A 396 14.27 -20.41 -22.76
CA ASP A 396 12.83 -20.57 -22.96
C ASP A 396 12.12 -19.67 -21.96
N SER A 397 11.51 -18.59 -22.44
CA SER A 397 10.83 -17.63 -21.58
C SER A 397 9.53 -18.17 -20.99
N ALA A 398 8.91 -19.20 -21.59
CA ALA A 398 7.65 -19.76 -21.10
C ALA A 398 7.86 -20.84 -20.02
N ALA A 399 9.07 -21.41 -19.95
CA ALA A 399 9.40 -22.42 -18.96
C ALA A 399 9.67 -21.79 -17.58
N LEU A 400 8.96 -22.28 -16.56
CA LEU A 400 9.14 -21.85 -15.17
C LEU A 400 10.59 -22.01 -14.68
N ASN A 401 11.24 -23.12 -15.09
CA ASN A 401 12.66 -23.37 -14.89
C ASN A 401 13.39 -23.23 -16.23
N THR A 402 14.29 -22.26 -16.33
CA THR A 402 14.98 -21.90 -17.56
C THR A 402 16.38 -21.36 -17.24
N SER A 403 17.05 -20.73 -18.20
CA SER A 403 18.32 -20.05 -17.97
C SER A 403 18.39 -18.74 -18.75
N ILE A 404 19.17 -17.79 -18.22
CA ILE A 404 19.53 -16.56 -18.91
C ILE A 404 21.03 -16.52 -19.18
N THR A 405 21.39 -16.11 -20.38
CA THR A 405 22.76 -15.84 -20.80
C THR A 405 22.97 -14.33 -20.91
N MET A 406 24.00 -13.81 -20.27
CA MET A 406 24.36 -12.38 -20.21
C MET A 406 25.80 -12.17 -20.66
N SER A 407 26.09 -11.07 -21.36
CA SER A 407 27.44 -10.81 -21.90
C SER A 407 28.03 -9.45 -21.55
N ALA A 408 27.25 -8.57 -20.90
CA ALA A 408 27.73 -7.29 -20.40
C ALA A 408 27.79 -7.27 -18.87
N VAL A 409 28.74 -6.51 -18.32
CA VAL A 409 28.78 -6.22 -16.88
C VAL A 409 27.71 -5.20 -16.51
N GLY A 410 27.13 -5.34 -15.32
CA GLY A 410 26.10 -4.45 -14.79
C GLY A 410 24.90 -5.19 -14.23
N GLU A 411 23.84 -4.43 -13.98
CA GLU A 411 22.60 -4.90 -13.37
C GLU A 411 21.59 -5.31 -14.44
N TYR A 412 20.97 -6.47 -14.24
CA TYR A 412 19.86 -6.98 -15.01
C TYR A 412 18.66 -7.17 -14.09
N VAL A 413 17.50 -6.65 -14.46
CA VAL A 413 16.24 -6.90 -13.75
C VAL A 413 15.37 -7.79 -14.60
N LEU A 414 14.99 -8.94 -14.07
CA LEU A 414 14.08 -9.89 -14.69
C LEU A 414 12.75 -9.90 -13.96
N GLN A 415 11.70 -10.30 -14.66
CA GLN A 415 10.39 -10.53 -14.08
C GLN A 415 9.85 -11.89 -14.52
N LEU A 416 9.35 -12.68 -13.57
CA LEU A 416 8.47 -13.80 -13.82
C LEU A 416 7.03 -13.33 -13.65
N GLN A 417 6.25 -13.45 -14.70
CA GLN A 417 4.82 -13.21 -14.67
C GLN A 417 4.07 -14.54 -14.75
N ALA A 418 3.05 -14.71 -13.94
CA ALA A 418 2.14 -15.84 -13.90
C ALA A 418 0.71 -15.35 -14.21
N ASP A 419 -0.03 -16.12 -15.01
CA ASP A 419 -1.37 -15.79 -15.51
C ASP A 419 -2.27 -17.05 -15.48
N ASP A 420 -3.37 -17.00 -14.72
CA ASP A 420 -4.36 -18.08 -14.58
C ASP A 420 -5.50 -18.01 -15.62
N GLY A 421 -5.47 -17.01 -16.51
CA GLY A 421 -6.48 -16.73 -17.51
C GLY A 421 -7.48 -15.62 -17.14
N GLU A 422 -7.50 -15.17 -15.88
CA GLU A 422 -8.33 -14.07 -15.39
C GLU A 422 -7.51 -12.99 -14.67
N TYR A 423 -6.60 -13.39 -13.78
CA TYR A 423 -5.71 -12.53 -13.03
C TYR A 423 -4.24 -12.89 -13.26
N GLN A 424 -3.37 -11.91 -12.97
CA GLN A 424 -1.93 -12.04 -13.14
C GLN A 424 -1.23 -11.68 -11.84
N GLY A 425 -0.18 -12.41 -11.52
CA GLY A 425 0.78 -12.03 -10.50
C GLY A 425 2.20 -12.11 -11.04
N SER A 426 3.13 -11.42 -10.39
CA SER A 426 4.51 -11.33 -10.87
C SER A 426 5.47 -11.07 -9.73
N ASP A 427 6.71 -11.49 -9.94
CA ASP A 427 7.82 -11.20 -9.04
C ASP A 427 9.10 -10.89 -9.84
N THR A 428 10.03 -10.13 -9.23
CA THR A 428 11.21 -9.57 -9.91
C THR A 428 12.52 -9.98 -9.25
N LEU A 429 13.50 -10.33 -10.09
CA LEU A 429 14.83 -10.78 -9.69
C LEU A 429 15.88 -9.81 -10.23
N THR A 430 16.84 -9.42 -9.39
CA THR A 430 18.01 -8.64 -9.82
C THR A 430 19.23 -9.55 -9.95
N ILE A 431 19.93 -9.44 -11.07
CA ILE A 431 21.22 -10.12 -11.31
C ILE A 431 22.32 -9.09 -11.50
N ASN A 432 23.32 -9.11 -10.62
CA ASN A 432 24.52 -8.28 -10.71
C ASN A 432 25.65 -9.07 -11.36
N VAL A 433 26.08 -8.63 -12.55
CA VAL A 433 27.15 -9.27 -13.34
C VAL A 433 28.43 -8.46 -13.26
N PHE A 434 29.50 -9.06 -12.73
CA PHE A 434 30.82 -8.44 -12.63
C PHE A 434 31.78 -8.93 -13.72
N ILE A 435 32.87 -8.19 -13.89
CA ILE A 435 33.88 -8.49 -14.93
C ILE A 435 34.60 -9.82 -14.68
N ASP A 436 34.82 -10.16 -13.42
CA ASP A 436 35.46 -11.38 -12.97
C ASP A 436 34.96 -11.78 -11.58
N ASN A 437 35.41 -12.95 -11.12
CA ASN A 437 35.02 -13.51 -9.84
C ASN A 437 35.54 -12.72 -8.63
N CYS A 438 36.63 -11.95 -8.78
CA CYS A 438 37.21 -11.17 -7.70
C CYS A 438 36.37 -9.92 -7.44
N GLU A 439 35.99 -9.20 -8.50
CA GLU A 439 35.09 -8.05 -8.39
C GLU A 439 33.70 -8.47 -7.91
N ALA A 440 33.21 -9.64 -8.35
CA ALA A 440 31.99 -10.23 -7.79
C ALA A 440 32.13 -10.48 -6.28
N ALA A 441 33.22 -11.11 -5.84
CA ALA A 441 33.44 -11.39 -4.42
C ALA A 441 33.51 -10.11 -3.59
N LYS A 442 34.20 -9.07 -4.07
CA LYS A 442 34.30 -7.75 -3.40
C LYS A 442 32.97 -7.04 -3.21
N SER A 443 31.98 -7.35 -4.05
CA SER A 443 30.65 -6.76 -3.94
C SER A 443 29.83 -7.32 -2.78
N LEU A 444 30.21 -8.49 -2.25
CA LEU A 444 29.47 -9.17 -1.20
C LEU A 444 29.71 -8.51 0.17
N PRO A 445 28.68 -8.41 1.02
CA PRO A 445 28.74 -7.68 2.28
C PRO A 445 29.70 -8.29 3.32
N ASP A 446 30.01 -9.58 3.20
CA ASP A 446 30.92 -10.33 4.07
C ASP A 446 32.37 -10.38 3.54
N TRP A 447 32.63 -9.76 2.38
CA TRP A 447 33.99 -9.72 1.84
C TRP A 447 34.93 -8.90 2.71
N ALA A 448 36.10 -9.46 2.96
CA ALA A 448 37.20 -8.77 3.63
C ALA A 448 38.49 -8.95 2.82
N PRO A 449 39.32 -7.91 2.70
CA PRO A 449 40.60 -8.03 2.02
C PRO A 449 41.47 -9.05 2.75
N ILE A 450 42.10 -9.95 1.99
CA ILE A 450 43.04 -10.92 2.55
C ILE A 450 44.32 -10.16 2.94
N PRO A 451 44.76 -10.19 4.21
CA PRO A 451 46.04 -9.60 4.56
C PRO A 451 47.18 -10.27 3.78
N GLY A 452 47.83 -9.51 2.90
CA GLY A 452 48.92 -9.99 2.06
C GLY A 452 48.58 -10.14 0.57
N ASP A 453 47.31 -10.00 0.19
CA ASP A 453 46.91 -9.72 -1.19
C ASP A 453 47.13 -8.22 -1.42
N ILE A 454 48.27 -7.86 -2.00
CA ILE A 454 48.75 -6.47 -2.08
C ILE A 454 48.19 -5.80 -3.33
N ASN A 455 48.03 -6.54 -4.42
CA ASN A 455 47.48 -6.01 -5.67
C ASN A 455 45.94 -6.07 -5.71
N LEU A 456 45.30 -6.69 -4.71
CA LEU A 456 43.85 -6.86 -4.56
C LEU A 456 43.24 -7.67 -5.72
N ASP A 457 43.93 -8.71 -6.18
CA ASP A 457 43.41 -9.63 -7.22
C ASP A 457 42.66 -10.85 -6.64
N CYS A 458 42.38 -10.81 -5.33
CA CYS A 458 41.70 -11.85 -4.55
C CYS A 458 42.50 -13.15 -4.40
N VAL A 459 43.78 -13.15 -4.78
CA VAL A 459 44.71 -14.25 -4.57
C VAL A 459 45.93 -13.72 -3.81
N VAL A 460 46.56 -14.56 -3.01
CA VAL A 460 47.88 -14.26 -2.43
C VAL A 460 48.89 -15.16 -3.13
N ASP A 461 49.74 -14.60 -3.98
CA ASP A 461 50.68 -15.36 -4.78
C ASP A 461 52.09 -14.75 -4.86
N GLN A 462 52.89 -15.22 -5.83
CA GLN A 462 54.26 -14.75 -6.01
C GLN A 462 54.32 -13.28 -6.41
N LEU A 463 53.32 -12.77 -7.13
CA LEU A 463 53.26 -11.37 -7.54
C LEU A 463 53.11 -10.47 -6.31
N ASP A 464 52.28 -10.85 -5.34
CA ASP A 464 52.19 -10.14 -4.06
C ASP A 464 53.50 -10.15 -3.31
N MET A 465 54.17 -11.32 -3.27
CA MET A 465 55.47 -11.46 -2.64
C MET A 465 56.53 -10.59 -3.32
N ASP A 466 56.49 -10.47 -4.65
CA ASP A 466 57.40 -9.63 -5.41
C ASP A 466 57.12 -8.14 -5.15
N ILE A 467 55.85 -7.73 -5.10
CA ILE A 467 55.46 -6.36 -4.74
C ILE A 467 55.91 -6.05 -3.30
N LEU A 468 55.71 -6.97 -2.37
CA LEU A 468 56.17 -6.85 -0.99
C LEU A 468 57.69 -6.72 -0.95
N THR A 469 58.40 -7.59 -1.67
CA THR A 469 59.88 -7.63 -1.70
C THR A 469 60.44 -6.36 -2.34
N GLU A 470 59.84 -5.86 -3.41
CA GLU A 470 60.24 -4.62 -4.06
C GLU A 470 60.11 -3.43 -3.10
N ASN A 471 59.07 -3.43 -2.27
CA ASN A 471 58.80 -2.36 -1.31
C ASN A 471 59.38 -2.64 0.08
N TRP A 472 60.06 -3.77 0.25
CA TRP A 472 60.59 -4.21 1.54
C TRP A 472 61.61 -3.19 2.06
N LEU A 473 61.39 -2.74 3.30
CA LEU A 473 62.20 -1.72 3.98
C LEU A 473 62.25 -0.33 3.30
N LYS A 474 61.44 -0.05 2.26
CA LYS A 474 61.30 1.31 1.74
C LYS A 474 60.73 2.22 2.84
N CYS A 475 61.36 3.36 3.05
CA CYS A 475 61.05 4.30 4.13
C CYS A 475 60.74 5.68 3.54
N ASN A 476 59.59 6.26 3.90
CA ASN A 476 59.12 7.56 3.41
C ASN A 476 59.00 8.63 4.51
N ALA A 477 59.56 8.37 5.70
CA ALA A 477 59.61 9.32 6.81
C ALA A 477 60.69 10.41 6.61
N LEU A 478 60.52 11.56 7.26
CA LEU A 478 61.57 12.57 7.34
C LEU A 478 62.75 12.00 8.17
N GLY A 479 63.84 11.59 7.50
CA GLY A 479 65.06 11.09 8.15
C GLY A 479 65.52 9.68 7.77
N CYS A 480 64.93 9.03 6.75
CA CYS A 480 65.37 7.71 6.30
C CYS A 480 66.80 7.77 5.71
N THR A 481 67.79 7.21 6.40
CA THR A 481 69.14 6.95 5.88
C THR A 481 69.30 5.46 5.56
N ASP A 482 69.69 5.14 4.33
CA ASP A 482 70.03 3.84 3.70
C ASP A 482 70.60 2.70 4.61
N PRO A 483 70.48 1.39 4.28
CA PRO A 483 69.29 0.54 4.30
C PRO A 483 69.49 -0.76 5.13
N THR A 484 70.51 -0.87 5.99
CA THR A 484 70.84 -2.12 6.72
C THR A 484 70.52 -2.11 8.21
N HIS A 485 69.82 -1.10 8.73
CA HIS A 485 69.64 -0.96 10.16
C HIS A 485 68.29 -1.49 10.66
N ILE A 486 68.36 -2.76 11.06
CA ILE A 486 67.53 -3.39 12.08
C ILE A 486 67.54 -2.50 13.34
N HIS A 487 66.37 -2.08 13.81
CA HIS A 487 65.99 -2.08 15.23
C HIS A 487 64.49 -1.93 15.41
#